data_AF-A0A1V3NVW5-F1
#
_entry.id   AF-A0A1V3NVW5-F1
#
_cell.length_a   1.000
_cell.length_b   1.000
_cell.length_c   1.000
_cell.angle_alpha   90.00
_cell.angle_beta   90.00
_cell.angle_gamma   90.00
#
_symmetry.space_group_name_H-M   'P 1'
#
loop_
_entity.id
_entity.type
_entity.pdbx_description
1 polymer ?
#
loop_
_entity_poly.entity_id
_entity_poly.type
_entity_poly.pdbx_seq_one_letter_code
_entity_poly.pdbx_strand_id
1 'polypeptide(L)'
;MHRNTLLASTLAVLMAGATSFAMAQDAPPPPPSAGPAPSMHAAPKAHGDHHGFDMHQRSFGNEHSGVIGDLRGLERLYMQAGRSKDLTALYNDVLAKSQDPRVRDYVYQHLARLQARPTNVDQAIATLRKGLDENLANEAKMRAEHDKMRDAWKQHAGAPMPPAPAPAAQ
;
A
#
# COMPACT_ATOMS: atom_id res chain seq x y z
N MET A 1 -41.03 -26.79 18.12
CA MET A 1 -40.32 -26.26 19.31
C MET A 1 -40.41 -24.75 19.28
N HIS A 2 -40.78 -24.16 20.42
CA HIS A 2 -41.33 -22.81 20.57
C HIS A 2 -40.27 -21.70 20.52
N ARG A 3 -40.75 -20.49 20.18
CA ARG A 3 -40.03 -19.23 19.98
C ARG A 3 -39.92 -18.49 21.32
N ASN A 4 -38.72 -18.08 21.75
CA ASN A 4 -38.51 -17.27 22.96
C ASN A 4 -37.63 -16.06 22.59
N THR A 5 -38.24 -14.88 22.36
CA THR A 5 -38.43 -13.73 23.29
C THR A 5 -37.30 -12.69 23.22
N LEU A 6 -37.72 -11.50 22.77
CA LEU A 6 -37.03 -10.22 22.73
C LEU A 6 -36.67 -9.73 24.15
N LEU A 7 -35.55 -9.02 24.29
CA LEU A 7 -35.41 -7.95 25.28
C LEU A 7 -34.62 -6.78 24.69
N ALA A 8 -35.31 -5.66 24.63
CA ALA A 8 -34.81 -4.35 24.26
C ALA A 8 -34.04 -3.73 25.43
N SER A 9 -32.97 -2.99 25.14
CA SER A 9 -32.56 -1.87 25.97
C SER A 9 -31.92 -0.80 25.10
N THR A 10 -32.74 0.18 24.78
CA THR A 10 -32.36 1.52 24.33
C THR A 10 -31.80 2.29 25.52
N LEU A 11 -30.54 2.73 25.45
CA LEU A 11 -30.06 3.84 26.27
C LEU A 11 -29.54 4.93 25.35
N ALA A 12 -30.38 5.92 25.10
CA ALA A 12 -29.99 7.18 24.49
C ALA A 12 -29.68 8.16 25.62
N VAL A 13 -28.48 8.74 25.62
CA VAL A 13 -28.19 10.00 26.31
C VAL A 13 -27.58 10.94 25.30
N LEU A 14 -28.36 11.98 24.97
CA LEU A 14 -27.91 13.20 24.33
C LEU A 14 -26.82 13.86 25.21
N MET A 15 -25.72 14.28 24.60
CA MET A 15 -25.01 15.46 25.07
C MET A 15 -24.75 16.39 23.90
N ALA A 16 -25.47 17.51 23.94
CA ALA A 16 -25.26 18.68 23.13
C ALA A 16 -24.00 19.41 23.62
N GLY A 17 -23.17 19.88 22.69
CA GLY A 17 -22.02 20.71 23.00
C GLY A 17 -21.52 21.38 21.72
N ALA A 18 -22.21 22.45 21.32
CA ALA A 18 -21.76 23.34 20.26
C ALA A 18 -20.88 24.45 20.87
N THR A 19 -19.63 24.55 20.43
CA THR A 19 -18.88 25.80 20.41
C THR A 19 -18.10 25.89 19.09
N SER A 20 -18.55 26.79 18.22
CA SER A 20 -17.73 27.34 17.14
C SER A 20 -16.75 28.39 17.71
N PHE A 21 -15.86 28.90 16.85
CA PHE A 21 -14.81 29.94 17.04
C PHE A 21 -13.40 29.35 17.28
N ALA A 22 -12.33 29.76 16.59
CA ALA A 22 -12.12 30.86 15.65
C ALA A 22 -11.01 30.51 14.64
N MET A 23 -11.14 31.01 13.41
CA MET A 23 -10.05 31.12 12.44
C MET A 23 -9.10 32.23 12.90
N ALA A 24 -7.86 31.88 13.25
CA ALA A 24 -6.80 32.87 13.42
C ALA A 24 -6.16 33.12 12.05
N GLN A 25 -6.17 34.39 11.66
CA GLN A 25 -5.81 34.89 10.35
C GLN A 25 -4.30 34.81 10.12
N ASP A 26 -4.01 34.41 8.89
CA ASP A 26 -2.80 34.58 8.10
C ASP A 26 -1.97 35.81 8.52
N ALA A 27 -0.78 35.58 9.08
CA ALA A 27 0.24 36.60 9.24
C ALA A 27 1.27 36.41 8.12
N PRO A 28 1.48 37.40 7.22
CA PRO A 28 2.47 37.27 6.16
C PRO A 28 3.90 37.23 6.74
N PRO A 29 4.82 36.44 6.16
CA PRO A 29 6.21 36.43 6.58
C PRO A 29 6.88 37.79 6.28
N PRO A 30 7.83 38.26 7.12
CA PRO A 30 8.58 39.48 6.84
C PRO A 30 9.40 39.34 5.55
N PRO A 31 9.58 40.42 4.77
CA PRO A 31 10.35 40.39 3.53
C PRO A 31 11.84 40.10 3.81
N PRO A 32 12.52 39.36 2.91
CA PRO A 32 13.96 39.15 3.03
C PRO A 32 14.73 40.46 2.84
N SER A 33 15.65 40.74 3.75
CA SER A 33 16.59 41.86 3.62
C SER A 33 17.53 41.61 2.44
N ALA A 34 17.49 42.52 1.46
CA ALA A 34 18.48 42.58 0.38
C ALA A 34 19.78 43.22 0.92
N GLY A 35 20.89 42.49 0.78
CA GLY A 35 22.25 42.98 1.00
C GLY A 35 23.20 42.37 -0.06
N PRO A 36 24.29 43.06 -0.45
CA PRO A 36 24.76 43.06 -1.83
C PRO A 36 25.93 42.10 -2.16
N ALA A 37 25.87 41.58 -3.39
CA ALA A 37 26.93 41.41 -4.41
C ALA A 37 28.11 40.41 -4.19
N PRO A 38 28.70 39.89 -5.30
CA PRO A 38 29.33 38.59 -5.38
C PRO A 38 30.87 38.61 -5.24
N SER A 39 31.42 37.58 -4.63
CA SER A 39 32.86 37.31 -4.63
C SER A 39 33.19 36.24 -5.67
N MET A 40 33.74 36.67 -6.80
CA MET A 40 34.44 35.81 -7.75
C MET A 40 35.64 35.15 -7.07
N HIS A 41 35.75 33.83 -7.18
CA HIS A 41 37.04 33.13 -7.29
C HIS A 41 36.90 32.09 -8.40
N ALA A 42 37.58 32.35 -9.52
CA ALA A 42 37.97 31.32 -10.49
C ALA A 42 39.05 30.42 -9.83
N ALA A 43 39.30 29.16 -10.19
CA ALA A 43 39.33 28.53 -11.51
C ALA A 43 39.29 26.97 -11.36
N PRO A 44 39.71 26.13 -12.33
CA PRO A 44 38.78 25.25 -13.06
C PRO A 44 39.09 23.73 -12.97
N LYS A 45 38.16 22.94 -13.53
CA LYS A 45 38.38 21.62 -14.17
C LYS A 45 38.51 20.38 -13.26
N ALA A 46 37.39 19.67 -13.15
CA ALA A 46 37.36 18.21 -13.21
C ALA A 46 36.21 17.80 -14.14
N HIS A 47 36.56 17.47 -15.39
CA HIS A 47 35.65 16.86 -16.35
C HIS A 47 35.57 15.38 -15.97
N GLY A 48 34.65 15.06 -15.05
CA GLY A 48 34.32 13.70 -14.67
C GLY A 48 33.09 13.25 -15.43
N ASP A 49 33.33 12.56 -16.52
CA ASP A 49 32.48 11.55 -17.15
C ASP A 49 30.96 11.73 -17.05
N HIS A 50 30.43 12.40 -18.07
CA HIS A 50 29.08 12.16 -18.55
C HIS A 50 28.93 10.72 -19.05
N HIS A 51 28.70 9.79 -18.12
CA HIS A 51 27.99 8.54 -18.41
C HIS A 51 26.66 8.56 -17.70
N GLY A 52 25.64 8.93 -18.49
CA GLY A 52 24.25 9.03 -18.06
C GLY A 52 23.75 7.69 -17.55
N PHE A 53 23.57 7.62 -16.23
CA PHE A 53 22.52 6.81 -15.63
C PHE A 53 21.28 7.67 -15.40
N ASP A 54 20.93 8.46 -16.43
CA ASP A 54 19.61 9.10 -16.60
C ASP A 54 18.65 8.16 -17.37
N MET A 55 18.91 6.86 -17.29
CA MET A 55 18.02 5.83 -17.79
C MET A 55 17.12 5.39 -16.63
N HIS A 56 15.84 5.80 -16.73
CA HIS A 56 14.68 5.40 -15.93
C HIS A 56 14.10 6.43 -14.94
N GLN A 57 14.39 7.72 -15.11
CA GLN A 57 13.46 8.80 -14.69
C GLN A 57 12.22 8.90 -15.61
N ARG A 58 11.74 7.73 -16.08
CA ARG A 58 10.47 7.54 -16.81
C ARG A 58 9.73 6.28 -16.33
N SER A 59 9.83 5.95 -15.04
CA SER A 59 8.87 5.02 -14.44
C SER A 59 7.51 5.67 -14.12
N PHE A 60 7.16 6.79 -14.78
CA PHE A 60 5.80 7.37 -14.76
C PHE A 60 4.77 6.51 -15.53
N GLY A 61 5.17 5.37 -16.10
CA GLY A 61 4.29 4.45 -16.85
C GLY A 61 3.79 3.23 -16.07
N ASN A 62 4.42 2.89 -14.94
CA ASN A 62 4.04 1.70 -14.15
C ASN A 62 3.19 2.02 -12.91
N GLU A 63 2.94 3.29 -12.61
CA GLU A 63 2.09 3.67 -11.47
C GLU A 63 0.60 3.33 -11.66
N HIS A 64 0.20 2.97 -12.89
CA HIS A 64 -1.19 2.69 -13.27
C HIS A 64 -1.42 1.30 -13.87
N SER A 65 -0.38 0.45 -14.02
CA SER A 65 -0.48 -0.75 -14.87
C SER A 65 -1.01 -2.01 -14.18
N GLY A 66 -1.82 -1.87 -13.14
CA GLY A 66 -2.36 -3.04 -12.42
C GLY A 66 -3.44 -2.65 -11.42
N VAL A 67 -4.02 -3.67 -10.77
CA VAL A 67 -5.17 -3.53 -9.88
C VAL A 67 -4.98 -2.43 -8.82
N ILE A 68 -3.76 -2.29 -8.27
CA ILE A 68 -3.43 -1.23 -7.30
C ILE A 68 -3.48 0.16 -7.92
N GLY A 69 -2.99 0.31 -9.15
CA GLY A 69 -3.04 1.58 -9.89
C GLY A 69 -4.48 1.98 -10.20
N ASP A 70 -5.29 1.03 -10.67
CA ASP A 70 -6.73 1.24 -10.92
C ASP A 70 -7.47 1.62 -9.64
N LEU A 71 -7.20 0.92 -8.52
CA LEU A 71 -7.77 1.24 -7.22
C LEU A 71 -7.42 2.65 -6.76
N ARG A 72 -6.17 3.07 -6.93
CA ARG A 72 -5.73 4.43 -6.58
C ARG A 72 -6.39 5.49 -7.46
N GLY A 73 -6.55 5.18 -8.75
CA GLY A 73 -7.29 6.02 -9.70
C GLY A 73 -8.75 6.20 -9.28
N LEU A 74 -9.44 5.09 -9.00
CA LEU A 74 -10.81 5.10 -8.49
C LEU A 74 -10.92 5.87 -7.18
N GLU A 75 -10.04 5.60 -6.21
CA GLU A 75 -10.02 6.29 -4.93
C GLU A 75 -9.96 7.80 -5.10
N ARG A 76 -9.06 8.30 -5.95
CA ARG A 76 -8.95 9.73 -6.25
C ARG A 76 -10.26 10.29 -6.81
N LEU A 77 -10.87 9.60 -7.77
CA LEU A 77 -12.10 10.05 -8.43
C LEU A 77 -13.30 10.10 -7.46
N TYR A 78 -13.47 9.07 -6.63
CA TYR A 78 -14.52 9.05 -5.62
C TYR A 78 -14.33 10.12 -4.55
N MET A 79 -13.08 10.37 -4.12
CA MET A 79 -12.77 11.44 -3.18
C MET A 79 -13.06 12.82 -3.78
N GLN A 80 -12.72 13.04 -5.06
CA GLN A 80 -13.05 14.27 -5.80
C GLN A 80 -14.55 14.47 -5.95
N ALA A 81 -15.31 13.38 -6.15
CA ALA A 81 -16.77 13.42 -6.23
C ALA A 81 -17.47 13.56 -4.85
N GLY A 82 -16.72 13.60 -3.74
CA GLY A 82 -17.29 13.61 -2.39
C GLY A 82 -17.98 12.29 -1.98
N ARG A 83 -17.76 11.21 -2.74
CA ARG A 83 -18.39 9.90 -2.57
C ARG A 83 -17.51 8.93 -1.77
N SER A 84 -16.84 9.44 -0.74
CA SER A 84 -15.94 8.64 0.11
C SER A 84 -16.62 7.46 0.81
N LYS A 85 -17.94 7.53 1.01
CA LYS A 85 -18.74 6.42 1.57
C LYS A 85 -18.82 5.20 0.64
N ASP A 86 -18.87 5.43 -0.67
CA ASP A 86 -18.94 4.36 -1.67
C ASP A 86 -17.60 3.64 -1.83
N LEU A 87 -16.50 4.29 -1.44
CA LEU A 87 -15.17 3.72 -1.43
C LEU A 87 -15.08 2.49 -0.52
N THR A 88 -15.79 2.52 0.62
CA THR A 88 -15.85 1.40 1.55
C THR A 88 -16.47 0.18 0.89
N ALA A 89 -17.54 0.36 0.10
CA ALA A 89 -18.18 -0.74 -0.63
C ALA A 89 -17.26 -1.31 -1.71
N LEU A 90 -16.60 -0.43 -2.48
CA LEU A 90 -15.60 -0.82 -3.49
C LEU A 90 -14.49 -1.69 -2.88
N TYR A 91 -13.94 -1.28 -1.74
CA TYR A 91 -12.88 -2.03 -1.06
C TYR A 91 -13.35 -3.40 -0.55
N ASN A 92 -14.56 -3.50 -0.01
CA ASN A 92 -15.12 -4.79 0.39
C ASN A 92 -15.32 -5.73 -0.81
N ASP A 93 -15.79 -5.20 -1.95
CA ASP A 93 -15.91 -5.96 -3.19
C ASP A 93 -14.57 -6.49 -3.69
N VAL A 94 -13.51 -5.69 -3.61
CA VAL A 94 -12.16 -6.13 -3.99
C VAL A 94 -11.64 -7.19 -3.02
N LEU A 95 -11.89 -7.07 -1.71
CA LEU A 95 -11.53 -8.12 -0.74
C LEU A 95 -12.28 -9.43 -0.98
N ALA A 96 -13.51 -9.38 -1.49
CA ALA A 96 -14.29 -10.56 -1.84
C ALA A 96 -13.79 -11.24 -3.13
N LYS A 97 -13.24 -10.47 -4.07
CA LYS A 97 -12.82 -10.96 -5.39
C LYS A 97 -11.33 -11.28 -5.49
N SER A 98 -10.49 -10.62 -4.70
CA SER A 98 -9.03 -10.75 -4.80
C SER A 98 -8.44 -11.61 -3.69
N GLN A 99 -7.64 -12.59 -4.11
CA GLN A 99 -6.78 -13.39 -3.24
C GLN A 99 -5.31 -12.92 -3.31
N ASP A 100 -5.00 -11.90 -4.11
CA ASP A 100 -3.63 -11.38 -4.20
C ASP A 100 -3.25 -10.69 -2.88
N PRO A 101 -2.20 -11.17 -2.18
CA PRO A 101 -1.75 -10.59 -0.91
C PRO A 101 -1.45 -9.08 -1.01
N ARG A 102 -0.88 -8.62 -2.14
CA ARG A 102 -0.53 -7.20 -2.35
C ARG A 102 -1.77 -6.34 -2.47
N VAL A 103 -2.79 -6.84 -3.17
CA VAL A 103 -4.08 -6.14 -3.32
C VAL A 103 -4.82 -6.09 -1.99
N ARG A 104 -4.85 -7.19 -1.25
CA ARG A 104 -5.51 -7.25 0.05
C ARG A 104 -4.87 -6.30 1.06
N ASP A 105 -3.54 -6.29 1.16
CA ASP A 105 -2.81 -5.37 2.04
C ASP A 105 -3.12 -3.91 1.71
N TYR A 106 -3.05 -3.53 0.43
CA TYR A 106 -3.43 -2.19 -0.01
C TYR A 106 -4.85 -1.82 0.42
N VAL A 107 -5.81 -2.72 0.19
CA VAL A 107 -7.22 -2.46 0.51
C VAL A 107 -7.44 -2.34 2.02
N TYR A 108 -6.84 -3.20 2.85
CA TYR A 108 -6.95 -3.09 4.30
C TYR A 108 -6.39 -1.77 4.84
N GLN A 109 -5.25 -1.32 4.32
CA GLN A 109 -4.65 -0.04 4.72
C GLN A 109 -5.55 1.15 4.39
N HIS A 110 -6.14 1.18 3.20
CA HIS A 110 -6.99 2.30 2.77
C HIS A 110 -8.37 2.26 3.42
N LEU A 111 -8.94 1.06 3.62
CA LEU A 111 -10.20 0.89 4.35
C LEU A 111 -10.07 1.34 5.81
N ALA A 112 -8.98 1.02 6.48
CA ALA A 112 -8.71 1.49 7.84
C ALA A 112 -8.63 3.01 7.93
N ARG A 113 -7.98 3.68 6.96
CA ARG A 113 -7.92 5.16 6.90
C ARG A 113 -9.29 5.79 6.73
N LEU A 114 -10.17 5.18 5.94
CA LEU A 114 -11.55 5.64 5.80
C LEU A 114 -12.33 5.46 7.10
N GLN A 115 -12.20 4.31 7.75
CA GLN A 115 -12.88 4.01 9.01
C GLN A 115 -12.43 4.93 10.15
N ALA A 116 -11.14 5.28 10.20
CA ALA A 116 -10.61 6.19 11.21
C ALA A 116 -11.27 7.59 11.19
N ARG A 117 -11.96 7.96 10.10
CA ARG A 117 -12.65 9.24 9.94
C ARG A 117 -14.15 9.13 10.23
N PRO A 118 -14.76 10.03 11.04
CA PRO A 118 -14.12 11.07 11.85
C PRO A 118 -13.57 10.58 13.20
N THR A 119 -13.95 9.40 13.70
CA THR A 119 -13.55 8.94 15.06
C THR A 119 -13.53 7.42 15.29
N ASN A 120 -13.76 6.56 14.27
CA ASN A 120 -13.79 5.09 14.50
C ASN A 120 -12.39 4.46 14.43
N VAL A 121 -11.49 4.92 15.30
CA VAL A 121 -10.09 4.46 15.33
C VAL A 121 -10.00 2.98 15.69
N ASP A 122 -10.84 2.49 16.61
CA ASP A 122 -10.84 1.06 17.01
C ASP A 122 -11.17 0.12 15.85
N GLN A 123 -12.10 0.51 14.97
CA GLN A 123 -12.43 -0.25 13.77
C GLN A 123 -11.27 -0.26 12.78
N ALA A 124 -10.60 0.88 12.61
CA ALA A 124 -9.40 0.96 11.77
C ALA A 124 -8.27 0.05 12.30
N ILE A 125 -8.04 0.04 13.62
CA ILE A 125 -7.05 -0.83 14.26
C ILE A 125 -7.41 -2.31 14.02
N ALA A 126 -8.68 -2.69 14.22
CA ALA A 126 -9.13 -4.06 13.99
C ALA A 126 -8.90 -4.51 12.53
N THR A 127 -9.21 -3.63 11.57
CA THR A 127 -8.97 -3.87 10.14
C THR A 127 -7.48 -4.07 9.83
N LEU A 128 -6.61 -3.20 10.35
CA LEU A 128 -5.16 -3.30 10.12
C LEU A 128 -4.57 -4.57 10.74
N ARG A 129 -5.01 -4.95 11.94
CA ARG A 129 -4.58 -6.19 12.60
C ARG A 129 -4.95 -7.41 11.76
N LYS A 130 -6.18 -7.45 11.24
CA LYS A 130 -6.62 -8.53 10.34
C LYS A 130 -5.75 -8.61 9.08
N GLY A 131 -5.48 -7.47 8.44
CA GLY A 131 -4.62 -7.42 7.25
C GLY A 131 -3.19 -7.88 7.53
N LEU A 132 -2.64 -7.50 8.68
CA LEU A 132 -1.31 -7.91 9.12
C LEU A 132 -1.24 -9.43 9.36
N ASP A 133 -2.21 -10.00 10.08
CA ASP A 133 -2.26 -11.43 10.37
C ASP A 133 -2.36 -12.26 9.07
N GLU A 134 -3.19 -11.82 8.11
CA GLU A 134 -3.28 -12.46 6.78
C GLU A 134 -1.97 -12.36 6.00
N ASN A 135 -1.32 -11.20 5.98
CA ASN A 135 -0.06 -11.02 5.24
C ASN A 135 1.07 -11.87 5.86
N LEU A 136 1.17 -11.93 7.19
CA LEU A 136 2.16 -12.76 7.89
C LEU A 136 1.94 -14.25 7.61
N ALA A 137 0.69 -14.72 7.62
CA ALA A 137 0.37 -16.11 7.27
C ALA A 137 0.76 -16.43 5.81
N ASN A 138 0.51 -15.50 4.89
CA ASN A 138 0.89 -15.67 3.49
C ASN A 138 2.42 -15.68 3.31
N GLU A 139 3.15 -14.77 3.95
CA GLU A 139 4.63 -14.76 3.92
C GLU A 139 5.23 -16.05 4.47
N ALA A 140 4.67 -16.58 5.57
CA ALA A 140 5.09 -17.85 6.13
C ALA A 140 4.90 -19.00 5.13
N LYS A 141 3.76 -19.02 4.43
CA LYS A 141 3.47 -20.00 3.38
C LYS A 141 4.44 -19.89 2.22
N MET A 142 4.65 -18.68 1.67
CA MET A 142 5.57 -18.44 0.56
C MET A 142 7.00 -18.86 0.89
N ARG A 143 7.45 -18.61 2.13
CA ARG A 143 8.77 -19.03 2.62
C ARG A 143 8.88 -20.56 2.66
N ALA A 144 7.87 -21.24 3.20
CA ALA A 144 7.84 -22.70 3.25
C ALA A 144 7.81 -23.33 1.84
N GLU A 145 7.07 -22.74 0.90
CA GLU A 145 7.06 -23.19 -0.50
C GLU A 145 8.42 -22.98 -1.18
N HIS A 146 9.05 -21.83 -0.98
CA HIS A 146 10.39 -21.56 -1.48
C HIS A 146 11.43 -22.54 -0.93
N ASP A 147 11.38 -22.86 0.36
CA ASP A 147 12.27 -23.83 0.98
C ASP A 147 12.07 -25.23 0.39
N LYS A 148 10.82 -25.66 0.21
CA LYS A 148 10.49 -26.94 -0.47
C LYS A 148 11.01 -26.98 -1.91
N MET A 149 10.82 -25.91 -2.67
CA MET A 149 11.35 -25.82 -4.04
C MET A 149 12.87 -25.90 -4.06
N ARG A 150 13.55 -25.20 -3.15
CA ARG A 150 15.01 -25.24 -3.03
C ARG A 150 15.50 -26.67 -2.73
N ASP A 151 14.83 -27.39 -1.85
CA ASP A 151 15.23 -28.75 -1.49
C ASP A 151 14.94 -29.74 -2.63
N ALA A 152 13.83 -29.59 -3.34
CA ALA A 152 13.55 -30.37 -4.55
C ALA A 152 14.61 -30.13 -5.64
N TRP A 153 15.01 -28.88 -5.88
CA TRP A 153 16.08 -28.53 -6.81
C TRP A 153 17.41 -29.16 -6.42
N LYS A 154 17.77 -29.17 -5.13
CA LYS A 154 18.99 -29.83 -4.64
C LYS A 154 18.97 -31.34 -4.89
N GLN A 155 17.81 -31.99 -4.72
CA GLN A 155 17.64 -33.43 -4.98
C GLN A 155 17.80 -33.76 -6.47
N HIS A 156 17.22 -32.95 -7.36
CA HIS A 156 17.34 -33.15 -8.80
C HIS A 156 18.72 -32.80 -9.36
N ALA A 157 19.37 -31.75 -8.83
CA ALA A 157 20.72 -31.37 -9.24
C ALA A 157 21.81 -32.36 -8.79
N GLY A 158 21.53 -33.15 -7.74
CA GLY A 158 22.42 -34.21 -7.25
C GLY A 158 22.18 -35.59 -7.89
N ALA A 159 21.18 -35.74 -8.76
CA ALA A 159 20.91 -37.01 -9.43
C ALA A 159 21.95 -37.25 -10.54
N PRO A 160 22.64 -38.41 -10.56
CA PRO A 160 23.62 -38.71 -11.60
C PRO A 160 22.93 -38.76 -12.97
N MET A 161 23.52 -38.08 -13.96
CA MET A 161 23.09 -38.16 -15.35
C MET A 161 23.06 -39.63 -15.79
N PRO A 162 21.99 -40.12 -16.46
CA PRO A 162 21.98 -41.47 -17.00
C PRO A 162 23.18 -41.63 -17.96
N PRO A 163 23.85 -42.79 -17.95
CA PRO A 163 25.01 -43.02 -18.81
C PRO A 163 24.61 -42.81 -20.27
N ALA A 164 25.43 -42.07 -21.02
CA ALA A 164 25.21 -41.83 -22.44
C ALA A 164 25.10 -43.18 -23.19
N PRO A 165 24.15 -43.32 -24.13
CA PRO A 165 24.01 -44.57 -24.89
C PRO A 165 25.32 -44.87 -25.62
N ALA A 166 25.82 -46.09 -25.43
CA ALA A 166 27.06 -46.55 -26.03
C ALA A 166 26.99 -46.42 -27.56
N PRO A 167 28.07 -45.98 -28.24
CA PRO A 167 28.09 -45.90 -29.69
C PRO A 167 27.90 -47.31 -30.26
N ALA A 168 26.91 -47.45 -31.15
CA ALA A 168 26.66 -48.69 -31.86
C ALA A 168 27.90 -49.09 -32.67
N ALA A 169 28.50 -50.23 -32.32
CA ALA A 169 29.60 -50.80 -33.07
C ALA A 169 29.09 -51.25 -34.45
N GLN A 170 29.71 -50.71 -35.50
CA GLN A 170 29.57 -51.17 -36.89
C GLN A 170 30.60 -52.27 -37.18
#